data_AF-A0A843WED7-F1
#
_entry.id   AF-A0A843WED7-F1
#
_cell.length_a   1.000
_cell.length_b   1.000
_cell.length_c   1.000
_cell.angle_alpha   90.00
_cell.angle_beta   90.00
_cell.angle_gamma   90.00
#
_symmetry.space_group_name_H-M   'P 1'
#
loop_
_entity.id
_entity.type
_entity.pdbx_description
1 polymer ?
#
loop_
_entity_poly.entity_id
_entity_poly.type
_entity_poly.pdbx_seq_one_letter_code
_entity_poly.pdbx_strand_id
1 'polypeptide(L)'
;MYVLNGKLLKTKDRNDKRVIRKELKTLAKEERKRQQLAVIDVLKNADVVLTTLTGASTRKLDNIAFDLGSRCILSGDHLQLPPTVQSVEAEKKGLGMTLFERIAALDGAEVMAMLTVQYRMHELVMNWSSKELYNNKIEAHSSVAGHMLYDLENVQRNASTEPTLIIIDIAGVVIKVR
;
A
#
# COMPACT_ATOMS: atom_id res chain seq x y z
N MET A 1 3.60 3.01 34.29
CA MET A 1 2.72 4.11 33.79
C MET A 1 1.32 4.09 34.41
N TYR A 2 0.51 3.03 34.21
CA TYR A 2 -0.88 2.97 34.69
C TYR A 2 -1.08 3.22 36.20
N VAL A 3 -0.23 2.61 37.04
CA VAL A 3 -0.31 2.77 38.50
C VAL A 3 -0.04 4.22 38.96
N LEU A 4 0.95 4.89 38.36
CA LEU A 4 1.30 6.28 38.67
C LEU A 4 0.26 7.27 38.12
N ASN A 5 -0.31 7.01 36.94
CA ASN A 5 -1.43 7.79 36.43
C ASN A 5 -2.67 7.66 37.34
N GLY A 6 -2.95 6.45 37.84
CA GLY A 6 -4.01 6.22 38.82
C GLY A 6 -3.77 6.94 40.15
N LYS A 7 -2.52 7.01 40.63
CA LYS A 7 -2.14 7.80 41.83
C LYS A 7 -2.29 9.30 41.58
N LEU A 8 -1.86 9.80 40.42
CA LEU A 8 -1.96 11.23 40.05
C LEU A 8 -3.40 11.75 40.07
N LEU A 9 -4.37 10.93 39.65
CA LEU A 9 -5.80 11.25 39.66
C LEU A 9 -6.38 11.32 41.08
N LYS A 10 -5.82 10.56 42.03
CA LYS A 10 -6.32 10.45 43.42
C LYS A 10 -5.67 11.46 44.38
N THR A 11 -4.43 11.84 44.13
CA THR A 11 -3.69 12.81 44.96
C THR A 11 -4.34 14.19 44.86
N LYS A 12 -4.52 14.89 45.98
CA LYS A 12 -5.02 16.29 46.03
C LYS A 12 -3.90 17.31 46.20
N ASP A 13 -2.82 16.93 46.90
CA ASP A 13 -1.67 17.78 47.18
C ASP A 13 -0.90 18.20 45.90
N ARG A 14 -0.54 19.48 45.82
CA ARG A 14 0.09 20.07 44.63
C ARG A 14 1.56 19.63 44.48
N ASN A 15 2.26 19.42 45.58
CA ASN A 15 3.65 19.00 45.60
C ASN A 15 3.76 17.52 45.21
N ASP A 16 2.92 16.66 45.77
CA ASP A 16 2.88 15.24 45.42
C ASP A 16 2.53 15.01 43.95
N LYS A 17 1.58 15.80 43.40
CA LYS A 17 1.30 15.80 41.95
C LYS A 17 2.52 16.17 41.11
N ARG A 18 3.36 17.10 41.60
CA ARG A 18 4.58 17.51 40.90
C ARG A 18 5.63 16.39 40.89
N VAL A 19 5.77 15.67 42.00
CA VAL A 19 6.67 14.52 42.12
C VAL A 19 6.24 13.40 41.17
N ILE A 20 4.96 13.00 41.21
CA ILE A 20 4.42 11.93 40.35
C ILE A 20 4.58 12.29 38.86
N ARG A 21 4.34 13.55 38.46
CA ARG A 21 4.57 13.99 37.08
C ARG A 21 6.04 13.93 36.67
N LYS A 22 6.96 14.26 37.58
CA LYS A 22 8.40 14.18 37.33
C LYS A 22 8.81 12.72 37.10
N GLU A 23 8.30 11.81 37.92
CA GLU A 23 8.55 10.36 37.81
C GLU A 23 7.96 9.76 36.53
N LEU A 24 6.71 10.11 36.17
CA LEU A 24 6.09 9.74 34.90
C LEU A 24 6.92 10.23 33.70
N LYS A 25 7.46 11.45 33.76
CA LYS A 25 8.33 11.99 32.70
C LYS A 25 9.65 11.23 32.58
N THR A 26 10.23 10.81 33.71
CA THR A 26 11.44 9.97 33.73
C THR A 26 11.16 8.60 33.13
N LEU A 27 10.09 7.93 33.58
CA LEU A 27 9.68 6.63 33.06
C LEU A 27 9.35 6.66 31.57
N ALA A 28 8.66 7.69 31.10
CA ALA A 28 8.38 7.87 29.67
C ALA A 28 9.67 7.98 28.83
N LYS A 29 10.70 8.66 29.35
CA LYS A 29 12.00 8.76 28.68
C LYS A 29 12.72 7.42 28.65
N GLU A 30 12.71 6.68 29.76
CA GLU A 30 13.33 5.36 29.85
C GLU A 30 12.63 4.35 28.94
N GLU A 31 11.30 4.32 28.96
CA GLU A 31 10.49 3.48 28.08
C GLU A 31 10.82 3.75 26.61
N ARG A 32 10.80 5.02 26.20
CA ARG A 32 11.14 5.42 24.82
C ARG A 32 12.54 4.98 24.44
N LYS A 33 13.51 5.11 25.33
CA LYS A 33 14.90 4.68 25.09
C LYS A 33 14.99 3.16 24.94
N ARG A 34 14.34 2.38 25.82
CA ARG A 34 14.30 0.92 25.73
C ARG A 34 13.59 0.44 24.47
N GLN A 35 12.46 1.04 24.11
CA GLN A 35 11.75 0.75 22.87
C GLN A 35 12.63 1.03 21.64
N GLN A 36 13.34 2.16 21.61
CA GLN A 36 14.26 2.46 20.51
C GLN A 36 15.36 1.42 20.38
N LEU A 37 15.98 0.99 21.49
CA LEU A 37 17.02 -0.04 21.47
C LEU A 37 16.47 -1.40 20.99
N ALA A 38 15.31 -1.82 21.50
CA ALA A 38 14.68 -3.07 21.09
C ALA A 38 14.29 -3.07 19.60
N VAL A 39 13.77 -1.95 19.09
CA VAL A 39 13.44 -1.79 17.66
C VAL A 39 14.70 -1.89 16.80
N ILE A 40 15.79 -1.23 17.21
CA ILE A 40 17.07 -1.29 16.48
C ILE A 40 17.62 -2.73 16.47
N ASP A 41 17.55 -3.43 17.60
CA ASP A 41 18.03 -4.81 17.70
C ASP A 41 17.24 -5.76 16.80
N VAL A 42 15.90 -5.68 16.81
CA VAL A 42 15.04 -6.47 15.91
C VAL A 42 15.36 -6.17 14.45
N LEU A 43 15.51 -4.89 14.08
CA LEU A 43 15.78 -4.50 12.70
C LEU A 43 17.19 -4.92 12.24
N LYS A 44 18.19 -4.92 13.13
CA LYS A 44 19.54 -5.38 12.80
C LYS A 44 19.65 -6.89 12.60
N ASN A 45 18.83 -7.66 13.29
CA ASN A 45 18.86 -9.12 13.24
C ASN A 45 17.82 -9.72 12.27
N ALA A 46 17.01 -8.89 11.60
CA ALA A 46 16.03 -9.35 10.63
C ALA A 46 16.67 -9.56 9.25
N ASP A 47 16.46 -10.73 8.64
CA ASP A 47 16.90 -11.00 7.26
C ASP A 47 16.07 -10.23 6.22
N VAL A 48 14.78 -10.03 6.50
CA VAL A 48 13.83 -9.33 5.62
C VAL A 48 12.92 -8.45 6.46
N VAL A 49 12.82 -7.17 6.08
CA VAL A 49 11.89 -6.21 6.70
C VAL A 49 10.78 -5.88 5.70
N LEU A 50 9.56 -6.25 6.06
CA LEU A 50 8.36 -5.90 5.28
C LEU A 50 7.76 -4.62 5.85
N THR A 51 7.57 -3.62 5.00
CA THR A 51 6.94 -2.35 5.38
C THR A 51 6.06 -1.85 4.24
N THR A 52 5.05 -1.05 4.58
CA THR A 52 4.32 -0.25 3.59
C THR A 52 5.25 0.84 3.05
N LEU A 53 4.96 1.34 1.84
CA LEU A 53 5.72 2.45 1.21
C LEU A 53 5.79 3.69 2.14
N THR A 54 4.72 3.97 2.88
CA THR A 54 4.67 5.06 3.87
C THR A 54 5.42 4.70 5.15
N GLY A 55 5.36 3.44 5.59
CA GLY A 55 6.10 2.93 6.73
C GLY A 55 7.62 2.93 6.51
N ALA A 56 8.08 2.81 5.26
CA ALA A 56 9.49 2.88 4.90
C ALA A 56 10.11 4.27 5.19
N SER A 57 9.30 5.32 5.19
CA SER A 57 9.73 6.72 5.39
C SER A 57 9.57 7.23 6.84
N THR A 58 9.40 6.33 7.82
CA THR A 58 9.19 6.70 9.23
C THR A 58 10.48 7.10 9.96
N ARG A 59 10.37 8.04 10.90
CA ARG A 59 11.50 8.50 11.73
C ARG A 59 12.18 7.44 12.59
N LYS A 60 11.53 6.29 12.79
CA LYS A 60 12.15 5.13 13.45
C LYS A 60 13.24 4.50 12.58
N LEU A 61 13.26 4.84 11.31
CA LEU A 61 14.16 4.35 10.28
C LEU A 61 15.15 5.44 9.80
N ASP A 62 14.92 6.73 10.09
CA ASP A 62 15.73 7.90 9.63
C ASP A 62 17.25 7.85 9.93
N ASN A 63 17.70 7.04 10.87
CA ASN A 63 19.13 6.88 11.23
C ASN A 63 19.57 5.42 11.31
N ILE A 64 18.65 4.50 11.05
CA ILE A 64 19.07 3.20 10.60
C ILE A 64 19.49 3.52 9.19
N ALA A 65 20.79 3.45 8.91
CA ALA A 65 21.19 3.24 7.55
C ALA A 65 20.48 1.95 7.15
N PHE A 66 19.29 2.12 6.58
CA PHE A 66 18.93 1.24 5.54
C PHE A 66 19.99 1.51 4.46
N ASP A 67 21.13 0.84 4.58
CA ASP A 67 21.28 -0.21 3.60
C ASP A 67 19.95 -0.96 3.72
N LEU A 68 19.03 -0.65 2.82
CA LEU A 68 17.76 -1.31 2.54
C LEU A 68 17.97 -2.84 2.50
N GLY A 69 18.43 -3.51 3.58
CA GLY A 69 19.52 -4.49 3.43
C GLY A 69 20.64 -4.02 2.47
N SER A 70 21.58 -4.88 2.10
CA SER A 70 22.36 -4.59 0.89
C SER A 70 21.48 -4.49 -0.38
N ARG A 71 20.17 -4.81 -0.28
CA ARG A 71 19.19 -4.98 -1.38
C ARG A 71 17.75 -4.86 -0.88
N CYS A 72 16.96 -3.94 -1.44
CA CYS A 72 15.50 -3.89 -1.25
C CYS A 72 14.78 -4.19 -2.55
N ILE A 73 13.60 -4.79 -2.41
CA ILE A 73 12.65 -5.02 -3.49
C ILE A 73 11.41 -4.17 -3.19
N LEU A 74 11.08 -3.28 -4.11
CA LEU A 74 9.80 -2.61 -4.15
C LEU A 74 8.90 -3.36 -5.15
N SER A 75 7.69 -3.72 -4.72
CA SER A 75 6.70 -4.37 -5.58
C SER A 75 5.45 -3.50 -5.65
N GLY A 76 4.98 -3.22 -6.85
CA GLY A 76 3.78 -2.44 -7.08
C GLY A 76 3.60 -2.18 -8.57
N ASP A 77 2.58 -1.41 -8.88
CA ASP A 77 2.25 -1.01 -10.24
C ASP A 77 1.95 0.49 -10.25
N HIS A 78 2.86 1.25 -10.85
CA HIS A 78 2.78 2.71 -10.92
C HIS A 78 1.77 3.20 -11.96
N LEU A 79 1.17 2.30 -12.75
CA LEU A 79 0.11 2.62 -13.71
C LEU A 79 -1.29 2.40 -13.12
N GLN A 80 -1.36 1.97 -11.86
CA GLN A 80 -2.60 1.87 -11.08
C GLN A 80 -2.83 3.13 -10.23
N LEU A 81 -3.80 3.05 -9.31
CA LEU A 81 -4.22 4.20 -8.52
C LEU A 81 -3.06 4.76 -7.68
N PRO A 82 -2.79 6.09 -7.76
CA PRO A 82 -1.81 6.73 -6.90
C PRO A 82 -2.32 6.80 -5.44
N PRO A 83 -1.44 7.10 -4.48
CA PRO A 83 -1.85 7.33 -3.10
C PRO A 83 -2.87 8.48 -3.02
N THR A 84 -3.90 8.31 -2.20
CA THR A 84 -4.87 9.38 -1.95
C THR A 84 -4.29 10.44 -1.02
N VAL A 85 -4.09 11.66 -1.53
CA VAL A 85 -3.63 12.81 -0.74
C VAL A 85 -4.79 13.76 -0.48
N GLN A 86 -5.18 13.90 0.78
CA GLN A 86 -6.28 14.78 1.17
C GLN A 86 -5.93 16.28 1.06
N SER A 87 -4.66 16.63 1.24
CA SER A 87 -4.20 18.01 1.15
C SER A 87 -3.81 18.34 -0.29
N VAL A 88 -4.59 19.19 -0.94
CA VAL A 88 -4.30 19.70 -2.29
C VAL A 88 -2.92 20.39 -2.34
N GLU A 89 -2.52 21.06 -1.27
CA GLU A 89 -1.19 21.68 -1.19
C GLU A 89 -0.08 20.63 -1.16
N ALA A 90 -0.26 19.55 -0.39
CA ALA A 90 0.72 18.47 -0.31
C ALA A 90 0.82 17.70 -1.63
N GLU A 91 -0.33 17.48 -2.31
CA GLU A 91 -0.39 16.89 -3.64
C GLU A 91 0.42 17.72 -4.64
N LYS A 92 0.19 19.03 -4.68
CA LYS A 92 0.95 19.97 -5.54
C LYS A 92 2.44 20.00 -5.21
N LYS A 93 2.81 19.72 -3.96
CA LYS A 93 4.21 19.60 -3.51
C LYS A 93 4.82 18.21 -3.76
N GLY A 94 4.11 17.32 -4.46
CA GLY A 94 4.64 16.04 -4.93
C GLY A 94 4.41 14.87 -3.97
N LEU A 95 3.55 15.01 -2.95
CA LEU A 95 3.23 13.90 -2.05
C LEU A 95 2.46 12.77 -2.76
N GLY A 96 1.79 13.06 -3.87
CA GLY A 96 1.13 12.06 -4.72
C GLY A 96 2.11 11.12 -5.43
N MET A 97 3.37 11.52 -5.59
CA MET A 97 4.39 10.70 -6.24
C MET A 97 4.94 9.67 -5.25
N THR A 98 4.89 8.40 -5.62
CA THR A 98 5.41 7.27 -4.86
C THR A 98 6.93 7.14 -4.99
N LEU A 99 7.54 6.40 -4.06
CA LEU A 99 8.97 6.06 -4.18
C LEU A 99 9.25 5.18 -5.41
N PHE A 100 8.31 4.30 -5.76
CA PHE A 100 8.41 3.45 -6.94
C PHE A 100 8.48 4.29 -8.23
N GLU A 101 7.59 5.28 -8.39
CA GLU A 101 7.61 6.20 -9.54
C GLU A 101 8.90 7.03 -9.59
N ARG A 102 9.42 7.48 -8.44
CA ARG A 102 10.68 8.23 -8.38
C ARG A 102 11.85 7.39 -8.88
N ILE A 103 11.96 6.14 -8.43
CA ILE A 103 13.04 5.23 -8.84
C ILE A 103 12.87 4.84 -10.32
N ALA A 104 11.64 4.55 -10.76
CA ALA A 104 11.34 4.26 -12.15
C ALA A 104 11.76 5.40 -13.09
N ALA A 105 11.62 6.66 -12.66
CA ALA A 105 12.02 7.83 -13.43
C ALA A 105 13.54 8.11 -13.42
N LEU A 106 14.24 7.76 -12.35
CA LEU A 106 15.68 8.02 -12.20
C LEU A 106 16.54 6.92 -12.84
N ASP A 107 16.26 5.66 -12.50
CA ASP A 107 17.11 4.51 -12.79
C ASP A 107 16.49 3.59 -13.88
N GLY A 108 15.23 3.83 -14.25
CA GLY A 108 14.60 3.23 -15.42
C GLY A 108 14.52 1.71 -15.38
N ALA A 109 14.73 1.08 -16.55
CA ALA A 109 14.57 -0.36 -16.74
C ALA A 109 15.68 -1.21 -16.10
N GLU A 110 16.81 -0.61 -15.68
CA GLU A 110 17.93 -1.36 -15.11
C GLU A 110 17.61 -1.94 -13.72
N VAL A 111 16.75 -1.25 -12.97
CA VAL A 111 16.35 -1.63 -11.61
C VAL A 111 14.91 -2.14 -11.53
N MET A 112 14.20 -2.19 -12.66
CA MET A 112 12.80 -2.59 -12.74
C MET A 112 12.62 -3.92 -13.48
N ALA A 113 11.91 -4.85 -12.85
CA ALA A 113 11.45 -6.08 -13.47
C ALA A 113 9.93 -6.07 -13.57
N MET A 114 9.40 -6.22 -14.78
CA MET A 114 7.96 -6.27 -15.05
C MET A 114 7.52 -7.72 -15.22
N LEU A 115 6.46 -8.13 -14.51
CA LEU A 115 5.79 -9.40 -14.75
C LEU A 115 4.88 -9.28 -15.97
N THR A 116 5.06 -10.17 -16.94
CA THR A 116 4.36 -10.08 -18.23
C THR A 116 3.21 -11.08 -18.38
N VAL A 117 3.19 -12.17 -17.61
CA VAL A 117 2.12 -13.17 -17.70
C VAL A 117 1.05 -12.92 -16.62
N GLN A 118 -0.21 -12.77 -17.03
CA GLN A 118 -1.35 -12.60 -16.13
C GLN A 118 -2.26 -13.84 -16.09
N TYR A 119 -2.85 -14.09 -14.93
CA TYR A 119 -3.62 -15.31 -14.61
C TYR A 119 -5.07 -15.01 -14.19
N ARG A 120 -5.63 -13.87 -14.59
CA ARG A 120 -6.97 -13.43 -14.17
C ARG A 120 -7.95 -13.26 -15.32
N MET A 121 -7.57 -12.51 -16.34
CA MET A 121 -8.49 -12.02 -17.37
C MET A 121 -8.43 -12.90 -18.61
N HIS A 122 -9.56 -13.03 -19.31
CA HIS A 122 -9.60 -13.47 -20.69
C HIS A 122 -8.75 -12.54 -21.56
N GLU A 123 -8.09 -13.09 -22.59
CA GLU A 123 -7.26 -12.34 -23.54
C GLU A 123 -7.95 -11.08 -24.09
N LEU A 124 -9.20 -11.16 -24.56
CA LEU A 124 -9.96 -10.01 -25.08
C LEU A 124 -10.16 -8.88 -24.05
N VAL A 125 -10.33 -9.22 -22.77
CA VAL A 125 -10.46 -8.23 -21.68
C VAL A 125 -9.11 -7.57 -21.40
N MET A 126 -8.05 -8.38 -21.33
CA MET A 126 -6.68 -7.93 -21.06
C MET A 126 -6.13 -7.03 -22.17
N ASN A 127 -6.45 -7.32 -23.44
CA ASN A 127 -5.83 -6.71 -24.61
C ASN A 127 -5.87 -5.18 -24.60
N TRP A 128 -7.00 -4.60 -24.20
CA TRP A 128 -7.12 -3.14 -24.11
C TRP A 128 -6.15 -2.55 -23.08
N SER A 129 -6.14 -3.08 -21.85
CA SER A 129 -5.23 -2.60 -20.80
C SER A 129 -3.76 -2.83 -21.15
N SER A 130 -3.43 -4.00 -21.73
CA SER A 130 -2.08 -4.33 -22.19
C SER A 130 -1.58 -3.30 -23.20
N LYS A 131 -2.42 -2.94 -24.18
CA LYS A 131 -2.09 -1.95 -25.21
C LYS A 131 -1.95 -0.53 -24.66
N GLU A 132 -2.94 -0.06 -23.91
CA GLU A 132 -3.02 1.36 -23.51
C GLU A 132 -2.09 1.70 -22.34
N LEU A 133 -1.81 0.76 -21.44
CA LEU A 133 -1.05 1.02 -20.22
C LEU A 133 0.33 0.34 -20.25
N TYR A 134 0.44 -0.84 -20.84
CA TYR A 134 1.61 -1.72 -20.66
C TYR A 134 2.40 -1.97 -21.95
N ASN A 135 2.22 -1.16 -23.00
CA ASN A 135 2.93 -1.27 -24.27
C ASN A 135 2.87 -2.68 -24.90
N ASN A 136 1.71 -3.34 -24.80
CA ASN A 136 1.47 -4.72 -25.27
C ASN A 136 2.37 -5.80 -24.61
N LYS A 137 2.94 -5.53 -23.42
CA LYS A 137 3.82 -6.49 -22.73
C LYS A 137 3.10 -7.53 -21.88
N ILE A 138 1.78 -7.40 -21.68
CA ILE A 138 1.01 -8.35 -20.85
C ILE A 138 0.40 -9.42 -21.73
N GLU A 139 0.60 -10.68 -21.35
CA GLU A 139 0.12 -11.90 -22.00
C GLU A 139 -0.77 -12.70 -21.06
N ALA A 140 -1.86 -13.26 -21.59
CA ALA A 140 -2.75 -14.12 -20.82
C ALA A 140 -2.18 -15.53 -20.75
N HIS A 141 -2.07 -16.08 -19.54
CA HIS A 141 -1.73 -17.48 -19.38
C HIS A 141 -2.81 -18.37 -20.02
N SER A 142 -2.40 -19.52 -20.58
CA SER A 142 -3.31 -20.45 -21.28
C SER A 142 -4.52 -20.89 -20.44
N SER A 143 -4.37 -20.95 -19.11
CA SER A 143 -5.45 -21.30 -18.18
C SER A 143 -6.58 -20.28 -18.09
N VAL A 144 -6.37 -19.04 -18.55
CA VAL A 144 -7.38 -17.97 -18.50
C VAL A 144 -7.64 -17.33 -19.86
N ALA A 145 -6.75 -17.51 -20.84
CA ALA A 145 -6.81 -16.82 -22.12
C ALA A 145 -8.17 -16.93 -22.84
N GLY A 146 -8.83 -18.08 -22.74
CA GLY A 146 -10.14 -18.36 -23.35
C GLY A 146 -11.26 -18.73 -22.38
N HIS A 147 -11.12 -18.45 -21.08
CA HIS A 147 -12.13 -18.86 -20.08
C HIS A 147 -13.43 -18.04 -20.20
N MET A 148 -14.57 -18.70 -20.14
CA MET A 148 -15.87 -18.07 -20.34
C MET A 148 -16.77 -18.23 -19.10
N LEU A 149 -17.75 -17.34 -18.95
CA LEU A 149 -18.67 -17.40 -17.80
C LEU A 149 -19.43 -18.73 -17.75
N TYR A 150 -19.82 -19.26 -18.92
CA TYR A 150 -20.53 -20.54 -19.03
C TYR A 150 -19.65 -21.78 -18.81
N ASP A 151 -18.34 -21.63 -18.62
CA ASP A 151 -17.47 -22.74 -18.21
C ASP A 151 -17.58 -23.02 -16.71
N LEU A 152 -18.18 -22.11 -15.95
CA LEU A 152 -18.40 -22.28 -14.51
C LEU A 152 -19.54 -23.26 -14.24
N GLU A 153 -19.40 -24.02 -13.15
CA GLU A 153 -20.46 -24.92 -12.69
C GLU A 153 -21.78 -24.16 -12.45
N ASN A 154 -22.88 -24.73 -12.94
CA ASN A 154 -24.23 -24.18 -12.82
C ASN A 154 -24.50 -22.87 -13.59
N VAL A 155 -23.62 -22.46 -14.52
CA VAL A 155 -23.87 -21.31 -15.39
C VAL A 155 -24.39 -21.76 -16.75
N GLN A 156 -25.61 -21.33 -17.10
CA GLN A 156 -26.17 -21.61 -18.43
C GLN A 156 -25.61 -20.65 -19.48
N ARG A 157 -25.32 -21.20 -20.66
CA ARG A 157 -24.94 -20.42 -21.85
C ARG A 157 -26.16 -19.64 -22.37
N ASN A 158 -26.07 -18.31 -22.39
CA ASN A 158 -27.11 -17.40 -22.87
C ASN A 158 -26.50 -16.07 -23.36
N ALA A 159 -27.34 -15.15 -23.83
CA ALA A 159 -26.90 -13.86 -24.38
C ALA A 159 -26.09 -12.97 -23.41
N SER A 160 -26.16 -13.21 -22.10
CA SER A 160 -25.39 -12.48 -21.09
C SER A 160 -24.10 -13.20 -20.67
N THR A 161 -24.00 -14.51 -20.87
CA THR A 161 -22.83 -15.31 -20.47
C THR A 161 -21.94 -15.69 -21.64
N GLU A 162 -22.45 -15.62 -22.87
CA GLU A 162 -21.73 -15.91 -24.10
C GLU A 162 -20.72 -14.82 -24.51
N PRO A 163 -20.99 -13.51 -24.39
CA PRO A 163 -20.02 -12.50 -24.76
C PRO A 163 -18.93 -12.33 -23.69
N THR A 164 -17.68 -12.20 -24.13
CA THR A 164 -16.55 -11.87 -23.24
C THR A 164 -16.59 -10.42 -22.76
N LEU A 165 -17.12 -9.52 -23.58
CA LEU A 165 -17.25 -8.08 -23.30
C LEU A 165 -18.65 -7.62 -23.71
N ILE A 166 -19.32 -6.91 -22.79
CA ILE A 166 -20.63 -6.28 -23.04
C ILE A 166 -20.50 -4.81 -22.63
N ILE A 167 -20.85 -3.92 -23.55
CA ILE A 167 -20.99 -2.49 -23.28
C ILE A 167 -22.46 -2.15 -23.46
N ILE A 168 -23.09 -1.67 -22.38
CA ILE A 168 -24.47 -1.18 -22.42
C ILE A 168 -24.40 0.34 -22.40
N ASP A 169 -24.64 0.94 -23.55
CA ASP A 169 -24.75 2.40 -23.66
C ASP A 169 -26.14 2.85 -23.19
N ILE A 170 -26.17 3.74 -22.21
CA ILE A 170 -27.39 4.31 -21.65
C ILE A 170 -27.64 5.75 -22.14
N ALA A 171 -26.80 6.27 -23.04
CA ALA A 171 -27.00 7.58 -23.62
C ALA A 171 -28.36 7.68 -24.31
N GLY A 172 -29.11 8.75 -24.01
CA GLY A 172 -30.43 8.98 -24.59
C GLY A 172 -31.59 8.22 -23.93
N VAL A 173 -31.34 7.45 -22.87
CA VAL A 173 -32.43 6.79 -22.10
C VAL A 173 -33.14 7.83 -21.22
N VAL A 174 -34.38 8.16 -21.56
CA VAL A 174 -35.27 8.96 -20.71
C VAL A 174 -36.02 8.02 -19.75
N ILE A 175 -35.60 7.99 -18.49
CA ILE A 175 -36.33 7.28 -17.44
C ILE A 175 -37.59 8.10 -17.12
N LYS A 176 -38.73 7.68 -17.67
CA LYS A 176 -40.04 8.19 -17.22
C LYS A 176 -40.32 7.59 -15.84
N VAL A 177 -40.01 8.36 -14.80
CA VAL A 177 -40.48 8.09 -13.44
C VAL A 177 -42.02 8.28 -13.46
N ARG A 178 -42.76 7.20 -13.17
CA ARG A 178 -44.21 7.25 -12.96
C ARG A 178 -44.54 7.88 -11.61
#